data_AF-A0A915Z3V1-F1
#
_entry.id   AF-A0A915Z3V1-F1
#
_cell.length_a   1.000
_cell.length_b   1.000
_cell.length_c   1.000
_cell.angle_alpha   90.00
_cell.angle_beta   90.00
_cell.angle_gamma   90.00
#
_symmetry.space_group_name_H-M   'P 1'
#
loop_
_entity.id
_entity.type
_entity.pdbx_description
1 polymer ?
#
loop_
_entity_poly.entity_id
_entity_poly.type
_entity_poly.pdbx_seq_one_letter_code
_entity_poly.pdbx_strand_id
1 'polypeptide(L)'
;MRELRAWRVMLEAIGCKNITPFERDVSDMEFWSRAKDPKGDIETISNLFSNGFLNTTLNSTIRNDEFENCKDTANVFWYSLCESLDANPNGSSGKIRILSIVAENFTYEELMKNLQV
;
A
#
# COMPACT_ATOMS: atom_id res chain seq x y z
N MET A 1 -8.31 -7.67 10.79
CA MET A 1 -9.69 -7.20 10.51
C MET A 1 -9.99 -5.75 10.95
N ARG A 2 -9.50 -5.25 12.11
CA ARG A 2 -9.67 -3.83 12.50
C ARG A 2 -8.86 -2.88 11.62
N GLU A 3 -7.64 -3.28 11.27
CA GLU A 3 -6.71 -2.46 10.50
C GLU A 3 -7.16 -2.19 9.06
N LEU A 4 -7.57 -3.22 8.31
CA LEU A 4 -8.15 -3.07 6.97
C LEU A 4 -9.35 -2.11 6.94
N ARG A 5 -10.21 -2.12 7.97
CA ARG A 5 -11.32 -1.17 8.05
C ARG A 5 -10.84 0.27 8.25
N ALA A 6 -9.79 0.48 9.05
CA ALA A 6 -9.21 1.80 9.25
C ALA A 6 -8.59 2.32 7.95
N TRP A 7 -7.88 1.47 7.20
CA TRP A 7 -7.32 1.83 5.89
C TRP A 7 -8.39 2.20 4.87
N ARG A 8 -9.49 1.43 4.78
CA ARG A 8 -10.63 1.76 3.89
C ARG A 8 -11.22 3.13 4.21
N VAL A 9 -11.47 3.41 5.49
CA VAL A 9 -12.00 4.71 5.93
C VAL A 9 -11.04 5.85 5.58
N MET A 10 -9.73 5.65 5.75
CA MET A 10 -8.73 6.65 5.39
C MET A 10 -8.69 6.91 3.89
N LEU A 11 -8.73 5.86 3.07
CA LEU A 11 -8.73 5.94 1.60
C LEU A 11 -9.98 6.68 1.09
N GLU A 12 -11.16 6.35 1.61
CA GLU A 12 -12.40 7.06 1.29
C GLU A 12 -12.33 8.55 1.69
N ALA A 13 -11.78 8.86 2.87
CA ALA A 13 -11.65 10.23 3.37
C ALA A 13 -10.75 11.11 2.49
N ILE A 14 -9.70 10.54 1.89
CA ILE A 14 -8.81 11.27 0.95
C ILE A 14 -9.34 11.28 -0.50
N GLY A 15 -10.55 10.77 -0.72
CA GLY A 15 -11.25 10.76 -2.00
C GLY A 15 -10.91 9.58 -2.91
N CYS A 16 -10.29 8.51 -2.39
CA CYS A 16 -10.07 7.30 -3.17
C CYS A 16 -11.37 6.49 -3.31
N LYS A 17 -11.46 5.73 -4.40
CA LYS A 17 -12.55 4.81 -4.72
C LYS A 17 -11.99 3.41 -4.90
N ASN A 18 -12.69 2.42 -4.38
CA ASN A 18 -12.36 1.02 -4.62
C ASN A 18 -12.66 0.68 -6.09
N ILE A 19 -11.69 0.08 -6.77
CA ILE A 19 -11.73 -0.31 -8.18
C ILE A 19 -11.39 -1.80 -8.36
N THR A 20 -11.50 -2.61 -7.31
CA THR A 20 -11.23 -4.04 -7.36
C THR A 20 -12.14 -4.72 -8.40
N PRO A 21 -11.60 -5.47 -9.37
CA PRO A 21 -12.38 -6.02 -10.47
C PRO A 21 -12.99 -7.41 -10.15
N PHE A 22 -12.79 -7.91 -8.93
CA PHE A 22 -13.22 -9.24 -8.50
C PHE A 22 -13.88 -9.21 -7.12
N GLU A 23 -14.69 -10.24 -6.86
CA GLU A 23 -15.31 -10.44 -5.56
C GLU A 23 -14.31 -10.99 -4.53
N ARG A 24 -14.67 -10.85 -3.24
CA ARG A 24 -13.79 -11.23 -2.12
C ARG A 24 -13.59 -12.75 -1.98
N ASP A 25 -14.38 -13.56 -2.67
CA ASP A 25 -14.16 -15.00 -2.75
C ASP A 25 -12.94 -15.36 -3.61
N VAL A 26 -12.54 -14.45 -4.53
CA VAL A 26 -11.32 -14.60 -5.35
C VAL A 26 -10.07 -14.23 -4.56
N SER A 27 -10.07 -13.10 -3.86
CA SER A 27 -8.92 -12.62 -3.09
C SER A 27 -9.33 -11.51 -2.10
N ASP A 28 -8.59 -11.40 -1.00
CA ASP A 28 -8.72 -10.31 -0.02
C ASP A 28 -8.06 -8.99 -0.48
N MET A 29 -7.36 -9.01 -1.63
CA MET A 29 -6.66 -7.84 -2.16
C MET A 29 -7.64 -6.77 -2.65
N GLU A 30 -7.33 -5.51 -2.35
CA GLU A 30 -8.13 -4.37 -2.80
C GLU A 30 -7.31 -3.37 -3.62
N PHE A 31 -7.89 -2.87 -4.70
CA PHE A 31 -7.31 -1.82 -5.53
C PHE A 31 -8.11 -0.55 -5.33
N TRP A 32 -7.41 0.58 -5.13
CA TRP A 32 -8.02 1.88 -4.86
C TRP A 32 -7.41 2.94 -5.77
N SER A 33 -8.24 3.79 -6.36
CA SER A 33 -7.82 4.91 -7.20
C SER A 33 -8.28 6.25 -6.64
N ARG A 34 -7.41 7.26 -6.69
CA ARG A 34 -7.72 8.66 -6.37
C ARG A 34 -8.04 9.48 -7.62
N ALA A 35 -8.10 8.85 -8.80
CA ALA A 35 -8.38 9.54 -10.04
C ALA A 35 -9.78 10.20 -9.99
N LYS A 36 -9.87 11.42 -10.53
CA LYS A 36 -11.15 12.12 -10.66
C LYS A 36 -12.13 11.31 -11.52
N ASP A 37 -11.63 10.69 -12.58
CA ASP A 37 -12.33 9.70 -13.40
C ASP A 37 -11.54 8.37 -13.40
N PRO A 38 -11.98 7.36 -12.61
CA PRO A 38 -11.25 6.11 -12.47
C PRO A 38 -11.56 5.09 -13.59
N LYS A 39 -12.31 5.45 -14.64
CA LYS A 39 -12.71 4.48 -15.68
C LYS A 39 -11.51 3.79 -16.35
N GLY A 40 -10.47 4.54 -16.70
CA GLY A 40 -9.26 3.99 -17.31
C GLY A 40 -8.53 3.03 -16.36
N ASP A 41 -8.49 3.38 -15.07
CA ASP A 41 -7.88 2.52 -14.04
C ASP A 41 -8.68 1.22 -13.89
N ILE A 42 -10.01 1.32 -13.81
CA ILE A 42 -10.92 0.16 -13.72
C ILE A 42 -10.72 -0.76 -14.93
N GLU A 43 -10.70 -0.21 -16.15
CA GLU A 43 -10.51 -0.99 -17.37
C GLU A 43 -9.14 -1.67 -17.39
N THR A 44 -8.08 -0.94 -17.03
CA THR A 44 -6.72 -1.47 -16.99
C THR A 44 -6.60 -2.62 -15.99
N ILE A 45 -7.06 -2.42 -14.76
CA ILE A 45 -7.00 -3.45 -13.71
C ILE A 45 -7.88 -4.65 -14.08
N SER A 46 -9.06 -4.44 -14.65
CA SER A 46 -9.93 -5.52 -15.12
C SER A 46 -9.29 -6.33 -16.25
N ASN A 47 -8.62 -5.67 -17.19
CA ASN A 47 -7.90 -6.32 -18.29
C ASN A 47 -6.72 -7.13 -17.77
N LEU A 48 -5.91 -6.57 -16.86
CA LEU A 48 -4.78 -7.29 -16.28
C LEU A 48 -5.26 -8.52 -15.48
N PHE A 49 -6.37 -8.41 -14.75
CA PHE A 49 -6.97 -9.54 -14.04
C PHE A 49 -7.49 -10.61 -15.00
N SER A 50 -8.30 -10.22 -15.99
CA SER A 50 -8.92 -11.15 -16.94
C SER A 50 -7.91 -11.89 -17.81
N ASN A 51 -6.77 -11.26 -18.10
CA ASN A 51 -5.68 -11.88 -18.87
C ASN A 51 -4.67 -12.63 -17.99
N GLY A 52 -4.91 -12.75 -16.67
CA GLY A 52 -4.02 -13.47 -15.75
C GLY A 52 -2.69 -12.77 -15.46
N PHE A 53 -2.56 -11.48 -15.80
CA PHE A 53 -1.38 -10.67 -15.49
C PHE A 53 -1.39 -10.16 -14.04
N LEU A 54 -2.56 -10.12 -13.37
CA LEU A 54 -2.65 -9.90 -11.93
C LEU A 54 -2.74 -11.24 -11.21
N ASN A 55 -1.65 -11.63 -10.53
CA ASN A 55 -1.65 -12.79 -9.67
C ASN A 55 -2.22 -12.43 -8.29
N THR A 56 -3.52 -12.67 -8.11
CA THR A 56 -4.26 -12.40 -6.88
C THR A 56 -4.09 -13.51 -5.82
N THR A 57 -3.47 -14.63 -6.21
CA THR A 57 -3.27 -15.85 -5.41
C THR A 57 -1.96 -15.81 -4.63
N LEU A 58 -0.94 -15.08 -5.12
CA LEU A 58 0.40 -15.05 -4.54
C LEU A 58 0.41 -14.55 -3.07
N ASN A 59 -0.54 -13.70 -2.69
CA ASN A 59 -0.64 -13.16 -1.32
C ASN A 59 -1.16 -14.17 -0.29
N SER A 60 -1.67 -15.34 -0.71
CA SER A 60 -2.02 -16.42 0.22
C SER A 60 -0.81 -17.28 0.62
N THR A 61 0.25 -17.27 -0.21
CA THR A 61 1.42 -18.15 -0.06
C THR A 61 2.69 -17.43 0.38
N ILE A 62 2.77 -16.10 0.23
CA ILE A 62 3.84 -15.31 0.89
C ILE A 62 3.53 -15.24 2.39
N ARG A 63 3.67 -16.37 3.07
CA ARG A 63 4.33 -16.36 4.38
C ARG A 63 5.78 -15.99 4.06
N ASN A 64 6.22 -14.89 4.66
CA ASN A 64 7.55 -14.37 5.02
C ASN A 64 8.86 -14.89 4.36
N ASP A 65 8.86 -15.95 3.58
CA ASP A 65 10.02 -16.77 3.23
C ASP A 65 10.63 -16.36 1.87
N GLU A 66 9.82 -15.85 0.93
CA GLU A 66 10.25 -15.57 -0.46
C GLU A 66 10.64 -14.11 -0.73
N PHE A 67 10.56 -13.22 0.27
CA PHE A 67 10.97 -11.81 0.13
C PHE A 67 12.49 -11.59 0.20
N GLU A 68 13.31 -12.64 0.11
CA GLU A 68 14.78 -12.52 0.11
C GLU A 68 15.37 -12.09 -1.23
N ASN A 69 14.63 -12.13 -2.34
CA ASN A 69 15.27 -12.11 -3.67
C ASN A 69 14.93 -10.94 -4.60
N CYS A 70 14.44 -9.81 -4.09
CA CYS A 70 14.29 -8.60 -4.92
C CYS A 70 15.09 -7.44 -4.34
N LYS A 71 16.42 -7.44 -4.57
CA LYS A 71 17.31 -6.29 -4.35
C LYS A 71 17.03 -5.20 -5.39
N ASP A 72 15.89 -4.53 -5.24
CA ASP A 72 15.65 -3.23 -5.84
C ASP A 72 15.71 -2.19 -4.71
N THR A 73 16.31 -1.03 -4.93
CA THR A 73 16.58 -0.04 -3.86
C THR A 73 15.29 0.42 -3.17
N ALA A 74 14.17 0.43 -3.91
CA ALA A 74 12.83 0.65 -3.38
C ALA A 74 12.40 -0.45 -2.40
N ASN A 75 12.72 -1.72 -2.69
CA ASN A 75 12.43 -2.83 -1.80
C ASN A 75 13.27 -2.77 -0.53
N VAL A 76 14.53 -2.31 -0.61
CA VAL A 76 15.37 -2.10 0.59
C VAL A 76 14.77 -1.02 1.48
N PHE A 77 14.29 0.08 0.91
CA PHE A 77 13.62 1.13 1.68
C PHE A 77 12.35 0.60 2.36
N TRP A 78 11.43 -0.02 1.60
CA TRP A 78 10.17 -0.52 2.14
C TRP A 78 10.36 -1.65 3.14
N TYR A 79 11.29 -2.56 2.87
CA TYR A 79 11.69 -3.61 3.82
C TYR A 79 12.26 -3.00 5.10
N SER A 80 13.16 -2.02 5.00
CA SER A 80 13.72 -1.34 6.18
C SER A 80 12.66 -0.59 6.97
N LEU A 81 11.67 -0.02 6.28
CA LEU A 81 10.54 0.65 6.91
C LEU A 81 9.64 -0.37 7.64
N CYS A 82 9.28 -1.48 6.99
CA CYS A 82 8.48 -2.55 7.59
C CYS A 82 9.19 -3.18 8.80
N GLU A 83 10.47 -3.55 8.67
CA GLU A 83 11.30 -4.03 9.79
C GLU A 83 11.34 -3.02 10.94
N SER A 84 11.44 -1.72 10.64
CA SER A 84 11.41 -0.68 11.67
C SER A 84 10.06 -0.52 12.37
N LEU A 85 8.96 -0.88 11.67
CA LEU A 85 7.60 -0.90 12.21
C LEU A 85 7.35 -2.17 13.03
N ASP A 86 7.86 -3.32 12.59
CA ASP A 86 7.67 -4.62 13.25
C ASP A 86 8.57 -4.80 14.47
N ALA A 87 9.79 -4.26 14.44
CA ALA A 87 10.70 -4.21 15.58
C ALA A 87 10.24 -3.23 16.69
N ASN A 88 9.02 -2.70 16.61
CA ASN A 88 8.48 -1.68 17.50
C ASN A 88 7.33 -2.22 18.39
N PRO A 89 7.62 -3.07 19.39
CA PRO A 89 6.63 -3.36 20.42
C PRO A 89 6.60 -2.19 21.40
N ASN A 90 5.54 -1.40 21.31
CA ASN A 90 5.04 -0.39 22.26
C ASN A 90 5.45 1.07 22.01
N GLY A 91 4.41 1.91 22.04
CA GLY A 91 4.52 3.36 21.98
C GLY A 91 5.24 4.02 23.16
N SER A 92 5.22 5.36 23.14
CA SER A 92 5.82 6.35 24.06
C SER A 92 7.31 6.70 23.87
N SER A 93 8.07 6.08 22.96
CA SER A 93 9.51 6.38 22.78
C SER A 93 9.87 7.39 21.66
N GLY A 94 8.93 8.15 21.12
CA GLY A 94 9.25 9.26 20.20
C GLY A 94 9.54 8.90 18.74
N LYS A 95 9.46 7.62 18.33
CA LYS A 95 9.68 7.20 16.92
C LYS A 95 8.41 7.18 16.05
N ILE A 96 7.23 6.92 16.63
CA ILE A 96 5.93 7.24 16.00
C ILE A 96 5.86 8.73 15.62
N ARG A 97 6.55 9.56 16.42
CA ARG A 97 6.69 10.99 16.18
C ARG A 97 7.46 11.28 14.89
N ILE A 98 8.41 10.47 14.44
CA ILE A 98 9.20 10.79 13.23
C ILE A 98 8.30 10.73 12.00
N LEU A 99 7.54 9.65 11.81
CA LEU A 99 6.59 9.55 10.69
C LEU A 99 5.45 10.57 10.81
N SER A 100 4.97 10.83 12.02
CA SER A 100 3.94 11.86 12.25
C SER A 100 4.46 13.28 12.00
N ILE A 101 5.68 13.61 12.45
CA ILE A 101 6.37 14.90 12.22
C ILE A 101 6.63 15.11 10.74
N VAL A 102 7.03 14.05 10.02
CA VAL A 102 7.25 14.14 8.57
C VAL A 102 5.92 14.38 7.85
N ALA A 103 4.86 13.64 8.20
CA ALA A 103 3.53 13.82 7.62
C ALA A 103 2.85 15.15 8.03
N GLU A 104 3.19 15.71 9.20
CA GLU A 104 2.66 16.99 9.69
C GLU A 104 3.39 18.20 9.08
N ASN A 105 4.70 18.09 8.80
CA ASN A 105 5.51 19.22 8.33
C ASN A 105 5.74 19.24 6.82
N PHE A 106 5.49 18.14 6.12
CA PHE A 106 5.72 18.06 4.68
C PHE A 106 4.48 17.52 3.99
N THR A 107 4.03 18.24 2.98
CA THR A 107 3.03 17.73 2.04
C THR A 107 3.63 16.60 1.22
N TYR A 108 2.75 15.74 0.68
CA TYR A 108 3.16 14.65 -0.21
C TYR A 108 4.01 15.15 -1.40
N GLU A 109 3.69 16.32 -1.94
CA GLU A 109 4.42 16.95 -3.05
C GLU A 109 5.84 17.39 -2.65
N GLU A 110 6.02 17.90 -1.43
CA GLU A 110 7.33 18.29 -0.90
C GLU A 110 8.21 17.08 -0.59
N LEU A 111 7.61 15.98 -0.13
CA LEU A 111 8.32 14.73 0.09
C LEU A 111 8.86 14.16 -1.22
N MET A 112 8.02 14.10 -2.26
CA MET A 112 8.43 13.66 -3.59
C MET A 112 9.57 14.52 -4.16
N LYS A 113 9.43 15.85 -4.06
CA LYS A 113 10.44 16.79 -4.56
C LYS A 113 11.79 16.67 -3.82
N ASN A 114 11.77 16.52 -2.50
CA ASN A 114 12.99 16.49 -1.69
C ASN A 114 13.68 15.12 -1.68
N LEU A 115 12.92 14.04 -1.82
CA LEU A 115 13.47 12.68 -1.92
C LEU A 115 13.97 12.34 -3.33
N GLN A 116 13.73 13.22 -4.32
CA GLN A 116 14.14 13.04 -5.72
C GLN A 116 13.64 11.71 -6.31
N VAL A 117 12.44 11.29 -5.90
CA VAL A 117 11.72 10.13 -6.44
C VAL A 117 10.67 10.62 -7.44
#